data_AF-A0A150FSL8-F1
#
_entry.id   AF-A0A150FSL8-F1
#
_cell.length_a   1.000
_cell.length_b   1.000
_cell.length_c   1.000
_cell.angle_alpha   90.00
_cell.angle_beta   90.00
_cell.angle_gamma   90.00
#
_symmetry.space_group_name_H-M   'P 1'
#
loop_
_entity.id
_entity.type
_entity.pdbx_description
1 polymer ?
#
loop_
_entity_poly.entity_id
_entity_poly.type
_entity_poly.pdbx_seq_one_letter_code
_entity_poly.pdbx_strand_id
1 'polypeptide(L)'
;MYQNSEIYIFIVTVYTGILIGLIYDMYRAISYSFKVNKVVRVIEVSLFWTITSIVQFFILHKVNGYDLRFYNFLGVIIGLVIYFNTISKYILKLNLKIIKKIISIFKFIFSIFQGIYYAIVYPIHLIFDIIIYKVLTFRR
;
A
#
# COMPACT_ATOMS: atom_id res chain seq x y z
N MET A 1 -32.15 0.47 24.10
CA MET A 1 -32.78 -0.76 23.58
C MET A 1 -32.41 -0.85 22.10
N TYR A 2 -31.36 -1.61 21.75
CA TYR A 2 -30.95 -1.77 20.36
C TYR A 2 -31.88 -2.77 19.69
N GLN A 3 -32.97 -2.28 19.09
CA GLN A 3 -33.87 -3.09 18.28
C GLN A 3 -33.45 -2.97 16.81
N ASN A 4 -32.22 -3.39 16.51
CA ASN A 4 -31.78 -3.51 15.13
C ASN A 4 -32.33 -4.82 14.57
N SER A 5 -33.01 -4.78 13.43
CA SER A 5 -33.47 -5.99 12.75
C SER A 5 -32.27 -6.86 12.37
N GLU A 6 -32.39 -8.19 12.47
CA GLU A 6 -31.29 -9.12 12.15
C GLU A 6 -30.72 -8.90 10.73
N ILE A 7 -31.60 -8.49 9.81
CA ILE A 7 -31.27 -8.11 8.43
C ILE A 7 -30.33 -6.89 8.39
N TYR A 8 -30.58 -5.88 9.22
CA TYR A 8 -29.72 -4.69 9.28
C TYR A 8 -28.30 -5.06 9.73
N ILE A 9 -28.18 -5.89 10.77
CA ILE A 9 -26.90 -6.35 11.29
C ILE A 9 -26.15 -7.15 10.21
N PHE A 10 -26.87 -8.02 9.50
CA PHE A 10 -26.31 -8.76 8.38
C PHE A 10 -25.78 -7.84 7.29
N ILE A 11 -26.54 -6.84 6.84
CA ILE A 11 -26.10 -5.86 5.82
C ILE A 11 -24.84 -5.12 6.29
N VAL A 12 -24.78 -4.70 7.55
CA VAL A 12 -23.60 -4.03 8.13
C VAL A 12 -22.37 -4.95 8.08
N THR A 13 -22.52 -6.23 8.39
CA THR A 13 -21.41 -7.19 8.31
C THR A 13 -20.95 -7.44 6.87
N VAL A 14 -21.86 -7.47 5.90
CA VAL A 14 -21.50 -7.53 4.47
C VAL A 14 -20.70 -6.30 4.06
N TYR A 15 -21.16 -5.11 4.44
CA TYR A 15 -20.46 -3.86 4.15
C TYR A 15 -19.07 -3.81 4.79
N THR A 16 -18.96 -4.33 6.01
CA THR A 16 -17.68 -4.48 6.72
C THR A 16 -16.72 -5.39 5.94
N GLY A 17 -17.20 -6.51 5.42
CA GLY A 17 -16.39 -7.39 4.55
C GLY A 17 -15.91 -6.71 3.27
N ILE A 18 -16.76 -5.91 2.63
CA ILE A 18 -16.38 -5.11 1.45
C ILE A 18 -15.27 -4.10 1.80
N LEU A 19 -15.42 -3.39 2.92
CA LEU A 19 -14.42 -2.42 3.39
C LEU A 19 -13.08 -3.09 3.72
N ILE A 20 -13.10 -4.24 4.41
CA ILE A 20 -11.89 -5.01 4.70
C ILE A 20 -11.20 -5.43 3.39
N GLY A 21 -11.96 -5.90 2.40
CA GLY A 21 -11.42 -6.23 1.08
C GLY A 21 -10.75 -5.06 0.39
N LEU A 22 -11.36 -3.86 0.47
CA LEU A 22 -10.81 -2.63 -0.09
C LEU A 22 -9.48 -2.23 0.55
N ILE A 23 -9.41 -2.26 1.88
CA ILE A 23 -8.18 -1.93 2.62
C ILE A 23 -7.10 -2.97 2.29
N TYR A 24 -7.47 -4.25 2.21
CA TYR A 24 -6.54 -5.32 1.83
C TYR A 24 -5.96 -5.12 0.42
N ASP A 25 -6.76 -4.64 -0.53
CA ASP A 25 -6.28 -4.35 -1.89
C ASP A 25 -5.32 -3.18 -1.98
N MET A 26 -5.52 -2.15 -1.14
CA MET A 26 -4.56 -1.05 -1.01
C MET A 26 -3.22 -1.55 -0.48
N TYR A 27 -3.25 -2.32 0.61
CA TYR A 27 -2.07 -2.97 1.16
C TYR A 27 -1.37 -3.85 0.12
N ARG A 28 -2.13 -4.73 -0.55
CA ARG A 28 -1.62 -5.65 -1.58
C ARG A 28 -0.94 -4.91 -2.74
N ALA A 29 -1.52 -3.81 -3.23
CA ALA A 29 -0.93 -3.00 -4.30
C ALA A 29 0.40 -2.36 -3.90
N ILE A 30 0.51 -1.90 -2.66
CA ILE A 30 1.76 -1.35 -2.09
C ILE A 30 2.80 -2.45 -2.00
N SER A 31 2.48 -3.60 -1.38
CA SER A 31 3.44 -4.70 -1.20
C SER A 31 3.96 -5.28 -2.52
N TYR A 32 3.14 -5.31 -3.56
CA TYR A 32 3.60 -5.68 -4.91
C TYR A 32 4.56 -4.66 -5.51
N SER A 33 4.33 -3.37 -5.28
CA SER A 33 5.15 -2.29 -5.85
C SER A 33 6.53 -2.20 -5.19
N PHE A 34 6.62 -2.43 -3.88
CA PHE A 34 7.88 -2.39 -3.12
C PHE A 34 8.64 -3.73 -3.09
N LYS A 35 8.18 -4.76 -3.82
CA LYS A 35 8.79 -6.10 -3.85
C LYS A 35 9.05 -6.67 -2.44
N VAL A 36 8.08 -6.52 -1.54
CA VAL A 36 8.20 -6.98 -0.16
C VAL A 36 8.49 -8.49 -0.12
N ASN A 37 9.50 -8.88 0.67
CA ASN A 37 9.94 -10.28 0.83
C ASN A 37 8.81 -11.19 1.32
N LYS A 38 8.84 -12.47 0.94
CA LYS A 38 7.79 -13.44 1.25
C LYS A 38 7.50 -13.57 2.75
N VAL A 39 8.55 -13.58 3.58
CA VAL A 39 8.41 -13.68 5.05
C VAL A 39 7.68 -12.46 5.62
N VAL A 40 8.11 -11.26 5.24
CA VAL A 40 7.49 -10.01 5.69
C VAL A 40 6.02 -9.95 5.27
N ARG A 41 5.71 -10.36 4.04
CA ARG A 41 4.33 -10.44 3.56
C ARG A 41 3.45 -11.36 4.42
N VAL A 42 3.96 -12.51 4.84
CA VAL A 42 3.20 -13.43 5.70
C VAL A 42 2.92 -12.78 7.07
N ILE A 43 3.91 -12.12 7.65
CA ILE A 43 3.76 -11.42 8.94
C ILE A 43 2.73 -10.29 8.82
N GLU A 44 2.86 -9.45 7.81
CA GLU A 44 1.93 -8.34 7.55
C GLU A 44 0.50 -8.83 7.30
N VAL A 45 0.32 -9.90 6.53
CA VAL A 45 -1.00 -10.51 6.29
C VAL A 45 -1.58 -11.07 7.59
N SER A 46 -0.77 -11.74 8.41
CA SER A 46 -1.20 -12.24 9.71
C SER A 46 -1.64 -11.10 10.63
N LEU A 47 -0.86 -10.03 10.71
CA LEU A 47 -1.18 -8.84 11.50
C LEU A 47 -2.48 -8.19 11.01
N PHE A 48 -2.65 -8.06 9.70
CA PHE A 48 -3.85 -7.50 9.09
C PHE A 48 -5.11 -8.28 9.48
N TRP A 49 -5.09 -9.61 9.39
CA TRP A 49 -6.23 -10.44 9.78
C TRP A 49 -6.52 -10.38 11.28
N THR A 50 -5.50 -10.27 12.13
CA THR A 50 -5.68 -10.07 13.58
C THR A 50 -6.31 -8.71 13.88
N ILE A 51 -5.86 -7.63 13.25
CA ILE A 51 -6.41 -6.29 13.47
C ILE A 51 -7.86 -6.22 12.98
N THR A 52 -8.13 -6.76 11.79
CA THR A 52 -9.48 -6.73 11.20
C THR A 52 -10.47 -7.56 12.00
N SER A 53 -10.07 -8.69 12.57
CA SER A 53 -10.95 -9.49 13.44
C SER A 53 -11.29 -8.75 14.74
N ILE A 54 -10.32 -8.06 15.35
CA ILE A 54 -10.54 -7.21 16.54
C ILE A 54 -11.50 -6.07 16.20
N VAL A 55 -11.27 -5.36 15.10
CA VAL A 55 -12.14 -4.27 14.64
C VAL A 55 -13.56 -4.77 14.37
N GLN A 56 -13.71 -5.91 13.71
CA GLN A 56 -15.00 -6.54 13.46
C GLN A 56 -15.72 -6.89 14.78
N PHE A 57 -15.00 -7.39 15.78
CA PHE A 57 -15.56 -7.67 17.09
C PHE A 57 -16.13 -6.41 17.76
N PHE A 58 -15.41 -5.27 17.69
CA PHE A 58 -15.91 -4.00 18.20
C PHE A 58 -17.14 -3.48 17.46
N ILE A 59 -17.17 -3.62 16.13
CA ILE A 59 -18.34 -3.25 15.32
C ILE A 59 -19.56 -4.09 15.74
N LEU A 60 -19.39 -5.41 15.88
CA LEU A 60 -20.45 -6.31 16.30
C LEU A 60 -20.92 -6.03 17.73
N HIS A 61 -20.01 -5.75 18.64
CA HIS A 61 -20.36 -5.34 19.99
C HIS A 61 -21.27 -4.10 20.01
N LYS A 62 -20.93 -3.07 19.22
CA LYS A 62 -21.74 -1.85 19.12
C LYS A 62 -23.12 -2.09 18.52
N VAL A 63 -23.22 -2.98 17.53
CA VAL A 63 -24.47 -3.19 16.77
C VAL A 63 -25.39 -4.20 17.45
N ASN A 64 -24.84 -5.19 18.15
CA ASN A 64 -25.57 -6.37 18.63
C ASN A 64 -25.37 -6.69 20.14
N GLY A 65 -24.64 -5.88 20.89
CA GLY A 65 -24.57 -6.03 22.35
C GLY A 65 -23.96 -7.34 22.85
N TYR A 66 -22.87 -7.80 22.20
CA TYR A 66 -22.15 -9.07 22.44
C TYR A 66 -22.80 -10.35 21.91
N ASP A 67 -23.99 -10.29 21.29
CA ASP A 67 -24.58 -11.46 20.64
C ASP A 67 -23.84 -11.78 19.32
N LEU A 68 -22.86 -12.67 19.41
CA LEU A 68 -22.14 -13.21 18.26
C LEU A 68 -22.95 -14.35 17.64
N ARG A 69 -23.61 -14.05 16.52
CA ARG A 69 -24.33 -15.05 15.74
C ARG A 69 -23.56 -15.45 14.49
N PHE A 70 -23.73 -16.69 14.06
CA PHE A 70 -23.01 -17.27 12.92
C PHE A 70 -23.19 -16.46 11.62
N TYR A 71 -24.37 -15.88 11.40
CA TYR A 71 -24.66 -15.07 10.21
C TYR A 71 -23.78 -13.81 10.10
N ASN A 72 -23.23 -13.28 11.22
CA ASN A 72 -22.34 -12.14 11.19
C ASN A 72 -21.00 -12.46 10.51
N PHE A 73 -20.49 -13.67 10.71
CA PHE A 73 -19.27 -14.14 10.06
C PHE A 73 -19.53 -14.42 8.58
N LEU A 74 -20.67 -15.03 8.26
CA LEU A 74 -21.09 -15.24 6.87
C LEU A 74 -21.21 -13.92 6.10
N GLY A 75 -21.78 -12.89 6.72
CA GLY A 75 -21.91 -11.57 6.09
C GLY A 75 -20.55 -11.02 5.66
N VAL A 76 -19.54 -11.06 6.54
CA VAL A 76 -18.18 -10.61 6.20
C VAL A 76 -17.56 -11.43 5.07
N ILE A 77 -17.69 -12.76 5.11
CA ILE A 77 -17.17 -13.65 4.05
C ILE A 77 -17.84 -13.33 2.71
N ILE A 78 -19.17 -13.19 2.69
CA ILE A 78 -19.94 -12.83 1.51
C ILE A 78 -19.49 -11.46 0.98
N GLY A 79 -19.33 -10.47 1.85
CA GLY A 79 -18.84 -9.14 1.48
C GLY A 79 -17.44 -9.18 0.85
N LEU A 80 -16.53 -9.97 1.41
CA LEU A 80 -15.19 -10.17 0.84
C LEU A 80 -15.26 -10.83 -0.54
N VAL A 81 -16.05 -11.90 -0.70
CA VAL A 81 -16.20 -12.60 -1.99
C VAL A 81 -16.79 -11.68 -3.05
N ILE A 82 -17.84 -10.92 -2.71
CA ILE A 82 -18.43 -9.92 -3.59
C ILE A 82 -17.37 -8.90 -4.01
N TYR A 83 -16.64 -8.34 -3.05
CA TYR A 83 -15.60 -7.34 -3.33
C TYR A 83 -14.51 -7.87 -4.26
N PHE A 84 -13.93 -9.04 -3.96
CA PHE A 84 -12.83 -9.60 -4.75
C PHE A 84 -13.24 -9.99 -6.17
N ASN A 85 -14.49 -10.44 -6.36
CA ASN A 85 -14.97 -10.82 -7.68
C ASN A 85 -15.38 -9.63 -8.55
N THR A 86 -15.86 -8.54 -7.96
CA THR A 86 -16.44 -7.41 -8.69
C THR A 86 -15.51 -6.19 -8.76
N ILE A 87 -15.15 -5.63 -7.61
CA ILE A 87 -14.54 -4.29 -7.48
C ILE A 87 -13.01 -4.37 -7.50
N SER A 88 -12.44 -5.43 -6.92
CA SER A 88 -10.99 -5.56 -6.69
C SER A 88 -10.14 -5.34 -7.95
N LYS A 89 -10.59 -5.86 -9.11
CA LYS A 89 -9.87 -5.69 -10.39
C LYS A 89 -9.68 -4.22 -10.77
N TYR A 90 -10.69 -3.38 -10.50
CA TYR A 90 -10.64 -1.95 -10.82
C TYR A 90 -9.77 -1.20 -9.82
N ILE A 91 -9.96 -1.47 -8.52
CA ILE A 91 -9.20 -0.83 -7.44
C ILE A 91 -7.71 -1.15 -7.55
N LEU A 92 -7.34 -2.41 -7.79
CA LEU A 92 -5.93 -2.77 -8.00
C LEU A 92 -5.29 -2.03 -9.17
N LYS A 93 -5.96 -1.95 -10.33
CA LYS A 93 -5.45 -1.22 -11.49
C LYS A 93 -5.26 0.27 -11.18
N LEU A 94 -6.20 0.85 -10.45
CA LEU A 94 -6.17 2.26 -10.06
C LEU A 94 -5.03 2.52 -9.06
N ASN A 95 -4.90 1.70 -8.02
CA ASN A 95 -3.83 1.77 -7.03
C ASN A 95 -2.45 1.63 -7.70
N LEU A 96 -2.27 0.66 -8.60
CA LEU A 96 -1.00 0.50 -9.32
C LEU A 96 -0.66 1.69 -10.22
N LYS A 97 -1.66 2.31 -10.86
CA LYS A 97 -1.44 3.56 -11.64
C LYS A 97 -0.99 4.70 -10.74
N ILE A 98 -1.65 4.87 -9.58
CA ILE A 98 -1.28 5.89 -8.60
C ILE A 98 0.16 5.67 -8.13
N ILE A 99 0.51 4.45 -7.72
CA ILE A 99 1.86 4.14 -7.22
C ILE A 99 2.92 4.38 -8.30
N LYS A 100 2.67 3.96 -9.55
CA LYS A 100 3.58 4.24 -10.67
C LYS A 100 3.77 5.74 -10.90
N LYS A 101 2.70 6.53 -10.81
CA LYS A 101 2.77 7.99 -10.94
C LYS A 101 3.61 8.61 -9.82
N ILE A 102 3.42 8.17 -8.59
CA ILE A 102 4.22 8.58 -7.43
C ILE A 102 5.70 8.26 -7.66
N ILE A 103 6.03 7.03 -8.04
CA ILE A 103 7.41 6.61 -8.31
C ILE A 103 8.03 7.46 -9.45
N SER A 104 7.26 7.78 -10.49
CA SER A 104 7.72 8.63 -11.58
C SER A 104 8.07 10.05 -11.12
N ILE A 105 7.25 10.62 -10.22
CA ILE A 105 7.50 11.94 -9.65
C ILE A 105 8.79 11.93 -8.82
N PHE A 106 8.97 10.91 -7.97
CA PHE A 106 10.21 10.75 -7.19
C PHE A 106 11.44 10.60 -8.07
N LYS A 107 11.36 9.81 -9.16
CA LYS A 107 12.46 9.68 -10.13
C LYS A 107 12.78 11.01 -10.82
N PHE A 108 11.76 11.78 -11.19
CA PHE A 108 11.96 13.08 -11.80
C PHE A 108 12.68 14.05 -10.85
N ILE A 109 12.24 14.11 -9.59
CA ILE A 109 12.89 14.91 -8.55
C ILE A 109 14.35 14.48 -8.38
N PHE A 110 14.62 13.18 -8.27
CA PHE A 110 15.98 12.65 -8.13
C PHE A 110 16.86 12.96 -9.34
N SER A 111 16.31 12.92 -10.55
CA SER A 111 17.02 13.29 -11.78
C SER A 111 17.44 14.77 -11.79
N ILE A 112 16.62 15.66 -11.24
CA ILE A 112 16.96 17.08 -11.09
C ILE A 112 18.16 17.23 -10.14
N PHE A 113 18.11 16.58 -8.97
CA PHE A 113 19.21 16.60 -8.02
C PHE A 113 20.51 16.05 -8.60
N GLN A 114 20.44 14.94 -9.34
CA GLN A 114 21.61 14.40 -10.04
C GLN A 114 22.16 15.38 -11.09
N GLY A 115 21.30 16.03 -11.87
CA GLY A 115 21.71 17.05 -12.85
C GLY A 115 22.49 18.20 -12.19
N ILE A 116 22.01 18.69 -11.04
CA ILE A 116 22.68 19.73 -10.25
C ILE A 116 24.04 19.23 -9.74
N TYR A 117 24.10 17.99 -9.21
CA TYR A 117 25.35 17.39 -8.74
C TYR A 117 26.40 17.30 -9.85
N TYR A 118 26.02 16.77 -11.03
CA TYR A 118 26.93 16.69 -12.17
C TYR A 118 27.35 18.07 -12.67
N ALA A 119 26.45 19.05 -12.71
CA ALA A 119 26.78 20.41 -13.14
C ALA A 119 27.85 21.08 -12.26
N ILE A 120 27.92 20.75 -10.97
CA ILE A 120 28.91 21.31 -10.03
C ILE A 120 30.20 20.49 -10.01
N VAL A 121 30.12 19.16 -9.95
CA VAL A 121 31.29 18.30 -9.77
C VAL A 121 32.09 18.12 -11.07
N TYR A 122 31.40 18.05 -12.21
CA TYR A 122 32.05 17.86 -13.50
C TYR A 122 33.06 18.96 -13.88
N PRO A 123 32.76 20.27 -13.76
CA PRO A 123 33.75 21.31 -14.06
C PRO A 123 34.96 21.26 -13.12
N ILE A 124 34.78 20.87 -11.86
CA ILE A 124 35.88 20.72 -10.91
C ILE A 124 36.81 19.59 -11.36
N HIS A 125 36.25 18.42 -11.72
CA HIS A 125 37.04 17.30 -12.23
C HIS A 125 37.82 17.69 -13.49
N LEU A 126 37.18 18.41 -14.41
CA LEU A 126 37.79 18.87 -15.65
C LEU A 126 38.96 19.84 -15.39
N ILE A 127 38.82 20.74 -14.41
CA ILE A 127 39.92 21.63 -13.98
C ILE A 127 41.09 20.82 -13.39
N PHE A 128 40.81 19.82 -12.56
CA PHE A 128 41.86 18.94 -12.01
C PHE A 128 42.59 18.17 -13.10
N ASP A 129 41.88 17.62 -14.08
CA ASP A 129 42.47 16.90 -15.22
C ASP A 129 43.40 17.81 -16.04
N ILE A 130 42.98 19.06 -16.29
CA ILE A 130 43.81 20.06 -16.98
C ILE A 130 45.10 20.34 -16.20
N ILE A 131 45.00 20.53 -14.88
CA ILE A 131 46.16 20.80 -14.02
C ILE A 131 47.14 19.62 -14.07
N ILE A 132 46.63 18.39 -13.89
CA ILE A 132 47.46 17.18 -13.89
C ILE A 132 48.15 16.99 -15.25
N TYR A 133 47.41 17.14 -16.35
CA TYR A 133 47.97 17.04 -17.69
C TYR A 133 49.11 18.04 -17.92
N LYS A 134 48.93 19.28 -17.46
CA LYS A 134 49.93 20.34 -17.58
C LYS A 134 51.19 20.02 -16.77
N VAL A 135 51.05 19.51 -15.55
CA VAL A 135 52.17 19.09 -14.69
C VAL A 135 52.94 17.91 -15.30
N LEU A 136 52.24 16.90 -15.85
CA LEU A 136 52.88 15.75 -16.47
C LEU A 136 53.64 16.12 -17.74
N THR A 137 53.12 17.05 -18.53
CA THR A 137 53.75 17.50 -19.78
C THR A 137 54.99 18.38 -19.52
N PHE A 138 54.98 19.20 -18.46
CA PHE A 138 56.13 20.02 -18.08
C PHE A 138 57.31 19.21 -17.51
N ARG A 139 57.05 18.00 -17.01
CA ARG A 139 58.07 17.11 -16.42
C ARG A 139 58.80 16.25 -17.47
N ARG A 140 58.45 16.37 -18.75
CA ARG A 140 59.04 15.64 -19.87
C ARG A 140 59.93 16.56 -20.69
#